data_AF-A0A924IFT3-F1
#
_entry.id   AF-A0A924IFT3-F1
#
_cell.length_a   1.000
_cell.length_b   1.000
_cell.length_c   1.000
_cell.angle_alpha   90.00
_cell.angle_beta   90.00
_cell.angle_gamma   90.00
#
_symmetry.space_group_name_H-M   'P 1'
#
loop_
_entity.id
_entity.type
_entity.pdbx_description
1 polymer ?
#
loop_
_entity_poly.entity_id
_entity_poly.type
_entity_poly.pdbx_seq_one_letter_code
_entity_poly.pdbx_strand_id
1 'polypeptide(L)'
;MTKSLVFFFILILSAKVFADFDETQIQTPLKDSDEEILNGSICRTRDHGHWDVCYSLDANDVELMRSFKFSNFGGNKTVPMSGFGISRDFEFSFEGLARSDMNLLVWDAPDEIESHAHLKILYFFPRTVLPAIHFDESNSALIVTLPTKEEVIFDAKTREVMSGALTEGILKQTSSGTAVAPNIQYAGSGVVVEADAVANWPVGFDGANAGKTVSIKKKGQKVCNIPGKELFYTDDNKGGNVFLNKKYITDAAFDVFVKKRCGFSIF
;
A
#
# COMPACT_ATOMS: atom_id res chain seq x y z
N MET A 1 -61.11 -26.43 -21.51
CA MET A 1 -60.61 -25.52 -20.46
C MET A 1 -59.15 -25.87 -20.21
N THR A 2 -58.24 -25.21 -20.90
CA THR A 2 -56.79 -25.46 -20.84
C THR A 2 -56.17 -24.21 -20.25
N LYS A 3 -55.73 -24.27 -18.99
CA LYS A 3 -55.04 -23.16 -18.32
C LYS A 3 -53.55 -23.23 -18.69
N SER A 4 -53.09 -22.32 -19.54
CA SER A 4 -51.67 -22.08 -19.76
C SER A 4 -51.08 -21.40 -18.53
N LEU A 5 -50.09 -22.06 -17.92
CA LEU A 5 -49.25 -21.52 -16.86
C LEU A 5 -48.09 -20.79 -17.53
N VAL A 6 -48.11 -19.45 -17.51
CA VAL A 6 -46.99 -18.63 -18.01
C VAL A 6 -45.95 -18.52 -16.90
N PHE A 7 -44.82 -19.19 -17.07
CA PHE A 7 -43.64 -19.02 -16.21
C PHE A 7 -42.91 -17.73 -16.61
N PHE A 8 -42.98 -16.71 -15.77
CA PHE A 8 -42.10 -15.54 -15.86
C PHE A 8 -40.73 -15.91 -15.30
N PHE A 9 -39.76 -16.15 -16.19
CA PHE A 9 -38.35 -16.14 -15.83
C PHE A 9 -37.92 -14.68 -15.61
N ILE A 10 -37.83 -14.26 -14.35
CA ILE A 10 -37.15 -13.01 -14.01
C ILE A 10 -35.65 -13.30 -14.09
N LEU A 11 -35.04 -12.91 -15.21
CA LEU A 11 -33.59 -12.75 -15.31
C LEU A 11 -33.20 -11.60 -14.36
N ILE A 12 -32.72 -11.96 -13.17
CA ILE A 12 -31.99 -11.02 -12.32
C ILE A 12 -30.63 -10.84 -13.01
N LEU A 13 -30.52 -9.85 -13.90
CA LEU A 13 -29.21 -9.31 -14.25
C LEU A 13 -28.63 -8.75 -12.95
N SER A 14 -27.64 -9.46 -12.41
CA SER A 14 -26.75 -8.90 -11.40
C SER A 14 -25.99 -7.75 -12.07
N ALA A 15 -26.59 -6.55 -12.02
CA ALA A 15 -25.84 -5.34 -12.23
C ALA A 15 -24.76 -5.35 -11.15
N LYS A 16 -23.52 -5.64 -11.54
CA LYS A 16 -22.36 -5.37 -10.72
C LYS A 16 -22.33 -3.85 -10.54
N VAL A 17 -23.03 -3.37 -9.52
CA VAL A 17 -22.81 -2.05 -8.97
C VAL A 17 -21.42 -2.15 -8.33
N PHE A 18 -20.38 -1.92 -9.13
CA PHE A 18 -19.15 -1.40 -8.58
C PHE A 18 -19.57 -0.09 -7.93
N ALA A 19 -19.73 -0.11 -6.61
CA ALA A 19 -19.87 1.12 -5.86
C ALA A 19 -18.71 2.03 -6.30
N ASP A 20 -19.02 3.29 -6.59
CA ASP A 20 -17.99 4.29 -6.84
C ASP A 20 -17.11 4.33 -5.60
N PHE A 21 -15.93 3.72 -5.68
CA PHE A 21 -14.98 3.75 -4.58
C PHE A 21 -14.61 5.21 -4.33
N ASP A 22 -14.74 5.61 -3.08
CA ASP A 22 -14.35 6.93 -2.60
C ASP A 22 -13.22 6.78 -1.58
N GLU A 23 -12.01 7.21 -1.94
CA GLU A 23 -10.84 7.15 -1.06
C GLU A 23 -11.03 7.95 0.23
N THR A 24 -12.01 8.86 0.30
CA THR A 24 -12.33 9.62 1.52
C THR A 24 -13.20 8.84 2.49
N GLN A 25 -13.76 7.71 2.07
CA GLN A 25 -14.63 6.87 2.89
C GLN A 25 -13.92 5.58 3.31
N ILE A 26 -14.04 5.23 4.59
CA ILE A 26 -13.56 3.95 5.11
C ILE A 26 -14.45 2.83 4.56
N GLN A 27 -13.88 1.99 3.70
CA GLN A 27 -14.58 0.92 3.01
C GLN A 27 -13.93 -0.44 3.28
N THR A 28 -14.71 -1.51 3.26
CA THR A 28 -14.16 -2.87 3.33
C THR A 28 -13.61 -3.29 1.96
N PRO A 29 -12.55 -4.12 1.89
CA PRO A 29 -12.08 -4.68 0.63
C PRO A 29 -13.20 -5.45 -0.09
N LEU A 30 -13.28 -5.32 -1.41
CA LEU A 30 -14.31 -5.99 -2.22
C LEU A 30 -13.97 -7.46 -2.50
N LYS A 31 -12.68 -7.77 -2.58
CA LYS A 31 -12.16 -9.11 -2.85
C LYS A 31 -10.92 -9.39 -1.99
N ASP A 32 -10.61 -10.66 -1.84
CA ASP A 32 -9.47 -11.10 -1.06
C ASP A 32 -8.16 -10.92 -1.85
N SER A 33 -8.15 -11.22 -3.15
CA SER A 33 -6.99 -11.06 -4.03
C SER A 33 -7.39 -10.39 -5.34
N ASP A 34 -6.51 -9.56 -5.88
CA ASP A 34 -6.52 -9.27 -7.30
C ASP A 34 -5.66 -10.28 -8.04
N GLU A 35 -6.17 -10.73 -9.17
CA GLU A 35 -5.49 -11.65 -10.07
C GLU A 35 -5.32 -11.05 -11.47
N GLU A 36 -5.65 -9.79 -11.66
CA GLU A 36 -5.58 -9.11 -12.95
C GLU A 36 -4.15 -8.69 -13.32
N ILE A 37 -3.94 -8.41 -14.60
CA ILE A 37 -2.67 -7.91 -15.12
C ILE A 37 -2.56 -6.43 -14.76
N LEU A 38 -1.42 -6.01 -14.20
CA LEU A 38 -1.18 -4.60 -13.96
C LEU A 38 -1.11 -3.85 -15.29
N ASN A 39 -2.08 -2.97 -15.51
CA ASN A 39 -2.03 -2.01 -16.60
C ASN A 39 -1.15 -0.81 -16.19
N GLY A 40 -0.87 0.10 -17.12
CA GLY A 40 -0.30 1.39 -16.76
C GLY A 40 -1.24 2.15 -15.81
N SER A 41 -0.67 2.90 -14.86
CA SER A 41 -1.45 3.76 -13.97
C SER A 41 -1.47 5.19 -14.48
N ILE A 42 -2.64 5.82 -14.44
CA ILE A 42 -2.84 7.25 -14.66
C ILE A 42 -3.23 7.86 -13.32
N CYS A 43 -2.64 9.01 -12.97
CA CYS A 43 -2.93 9.70 -11.73
C CYS A 43 -3.60 11.05 -12.00
N ARG A 44 -4.52 11.45 -11.12
CA ARG A 44 -5.18 12.75 -11.14
C ARG A 44 -5.12 13.38 -9.75
N THR A 45 -4.76 14.66 -9.73
CA THR A 45 -4.74 15.44 -8.50
C THR A 45 -6.16 15.67 -7.97
N ARG A 46 -6.36 15.42 -6.68
CA ARG A 46 -7.62 15.62 -5.94
C ARG A 46 -7.47 16.72 -4.93
N ASP A 47 -8.62 17.15 -4.41
CA ASP A 47 -8.77 18.05 -3.27
C ASP A 47 -7.74 19.20 -3.28
N HIS A 48 -7.87 20.09 -4.26
CA HIS A 48 -7.05 21.30 -4.36
C HIS A 48 -5.51 21.09 -4.35
N GLY A 49 -5.01 19.91 -4.72
CA GLY A 49 -3.56 19.63 -4.73
C GLY A 49 -3.05 18.89 -3.50
N HIS A 50 -3.93 18.29 -2.71
CA HIS A 50 -3.53 17.62 -1.49
C HIS A 50 -2.94 16.22 -1.73
N TRP A 51 -3.52 15.43 -2.63
CA TRP A 51 -2.99 14.13 -3.06
C TRP A 51 -3.37 13.83 -4.51
N ASP A 52 -2.74 12.81 -5.09
CA ASP A 52 -3.13 12.22 -6.35
C ASP A 52 -3.85 10.88 -6.12
N VAL A 53 -4.90 10.61 -6.90
CA VAL A 53 -5.52 9.28 -6.99
C VAL A 53 -5.10 8.65 -8.30
N CYS A 54 -4.63 7.42 -8.24
CA CYS A 54 -4.13 6.66 -9.37
C CYS A 54 -5.05 5.47 -9.69
N TYR A 55 -5.32 5.30 -10.98
CA TYR A 55 -6.20 4.25 -11.50
C TYR A 55 -5.63 3.69 -12.80
N SER A 56 -6.06 2.50 -13.18
CA SER A 56 -5.87 1.96 -14.54
C SER A 56 -7.18 1.97 -15.31
N LEU A 57 -7.12 1.76 -16.61
CA LEU A 57 -8.30 1.52 -17.44
C LEU A 57 -8.37 0.04 -17.78
N ASP A 58 -9.56 -0.55 -17.68
CA ASP A 58 -9.82 -1.89 -18.20
C ASP A 58 -10.02 -1.86 -19.73
N ALA A 59 -10.31 -3.02 -20.33
CA ALA A 59 -10.55 -3.12 -21.78
C ALA A 59 -11.80 -2.37 -22.28
N ASN A 60 -12.63 -1.86 -21.37
CA ASN A 60 -13.86 -1.12 -21.64
C ASN A 60 -13.75 0.35 -21.19
N ASP A 61 -12.54 0.85 -20.95
CA ASP A 61 -12.27 2.21 -20.45
C ASP A 61 -12.90 2.51 -19.07
N VAL A 62 -13.15 1.48 -18.26
CA VAL A 62 -13.61 1.64 -16.88
C VAL A 62 -12.41 1.89 -15.98
N GLU A 63 -12.50 2.92 -15.14
CA GLU A 63 -11.46 3.24 -14.17
C GLU A 63 -11.41 2.20 -13.04
N LEU A 64 -10.25 1.58 -12.88
CA LEU A 64 -9.95 0.65 -11.80
C LEU A 64 -9.02 1.35 -10.81
N MET A 65 -9.53 1.67 -9.63
CA MET A 65 -8.76 2.37 -8.60
C MET A 65 -7.61 1.50 -8.08
N ARG A 66 -6.43 2.09 -7.93
CA ARG A 66 -5.20 1.36 -7.57
C ARG A 66 -4.50 1.91 -6.34
N SER A 67 -4.40 3.22 -6.23
CA SER A 67 -3.70 3.86 -5.13
C SER A 67 -4.10 5.32 -4.97
N PHE A 68 -3.71 5.90 -3.85
CA PHE A 68 -3.50 7.34 -3.75
C PHE A 68 -2.08 7.62 -3.27
N LYS A 69 -1.54 8.78 -3.63
CA LYS A 69 -0.17 9.15 -3.27
C LYS A 69 0.03 10.65 -3.09
N PHE A 70 1.09 11.01 -2.39
CA PHE A 70 1.54 12.38 -2.23
C PHE A 70 3.04 12.41 -1.89
N SER A 71 3.65 13.57 -2.12
CA SER A 71 5.10 13.76 -2.00
C SER A 71 5.46 14.82 -0.96
N ASN A 72 6.35 14.45 -0.05
CA ASN A 72 7.08 15.39 0.79
C ASN A 72 8.30 15.89 0.02
N PHE A 73 8.21 17.10 -0.54
CA PHE A 73 9.31 17.71 -1.28
C PHE A 73 10.34 18.36 -0.35
N GLY A 74 11.59 18.35 -0.80
CA GLY A 74 12.74 18.83 -0.06
C GLY A 74 12.69 20.29 0.45
N GLY A 75 13.62 20.61 1.37
CA GLY A 75 13.74 21.90 2.03
C GLY A 75 13.02 21.99 3.39
N ASN A 76 12.75 20.86 4.04
CA ASN A 76 12.13 20.80 5.36
C ASN A 76 12.93 19.89 6.32
N LYS A 77 12.39 19.65 7.52
CA LYS A 77 13.11 18.90 8.56
C LYS A 77 13.30 17.42 8.19
N THR A 78 12.31 16.82 7.54
CA THR A 78 12.32 15.43 7.13
C THR A 78 13.11 15.20 5.84
N VAL A 79 12.91 16.04 4.84
CA VAL A 79 13.64 16.02 3.57
C VAL A 79 14.51 17.28 3.50
N PRO A 80 15.73 17.25 4.09
CA PRO A 80 16.53 18.47 4.31
C PRO A 80 17.18 19.03 3.06
N MET A 81 17.36 18.19 2.03
CA MET A 81 17.95 18.61 0.76
C MET A 81 16.89 19.33 -0.07
N SER A 82 17.30 20.26 -0.93
CA SER A 82 16.40 20.96 -1.86
C SER A 82 16.88 20.75 -3.29
N GLY A 83 15.96 20.53 -4.21
CA GLY A 83 16.28 20.25 -5.61
C GLY A 83 15.07 19.69 -6.34
N PHE A 84 15.12 19.70 -7.66
CA PHE A 84 14.15 18.98 -8.46
C PHE A 84 14.33 17.47 -8.26
N GLY A 85 13.23 16.72 -8.23
CA GLY A 85 13.25 15.27 -7.98
C GLY A 85 13.57 14.84 -6.54
N ILE A 86 13.93 15.77 -5.63
CA ILE A 86 14.22 15.43 -4.23
C ILE A 86 12.91 15.34 -3.43
N SER A 87 12.54 14.14 -3.02
CA SER A 87 11.33 13.90 -2.25
C SER A 87 11.40 12.64 -1.40
N ARG A 88 10.45 12.55 -0.48
CA ARG A 88 9.92 11.28 0.00
C ARG A 88 8.49 11.14 -0.48
N ASP A 89 8.21 10.10 -1.25
CA ASP A 89 6.87 9.82 -1.74
C ASP A 89 6.19 8.75 -0.88
N PHE A 90 4.90 8.93 -0.63
CA PHE A 90 4.03 7.97 0.02
C PHE A 90 2.97 7.51 -0.97
N GLU A 91 2.89 6.21 -1.23
CA GLU A 91 1.86 5.62 -2.08
C GLU A 91 1.14 4.50 -1.33
N PHE A 92 -0.17 4.66 -1.14
CA PHE A 92 -1.04 3.69 -0.50
C PHE A 92 -1.74 2.90 -1.59
N SER A 93 -1.31 1.66 -1.82
CA SER A 93 -1.85 0.79 -2.86
C SER A 93 -2.97 -0.08 -2.31
N PHE A 94 -3.96 -0.37 -3.16
CA PHE A 94 -5.13 -1.20 -2.89
C PHE A 94 -5.77 -1.67 -4.21
N GLU A 95 -4.95 -2.18 -5.11
CA GLU A 95 -5.36 -2.56 -6.46
C GLU A 95 -6.56 -3.50 -6.50
N GLY A 96 -7.49 -3.21 -7.42
CA GLY A 96 -8.75 -3.94 -7.55
C GLY A 96 -9.61 -3.92 -6.29
N LEU A 97 -9.30 -3.05 -5.32
CA LEU A 97 -9.92 -3.02 -4.00
C LEU A 97 -9.73 -4.36 -3.26
N ALA A 98 -8.59 -5.02 -3.50
CA ALA A 98 -8.26 -6.34 -2.99
C ALA A 98 -7.47 -6.29 -1.68
N ARG A 99 -7.74 -7.26 -0.80
CA ARG A 99 -7.05 -7.37 0.50
C ARG A 99 -5.56 -7.68 0.36
N SER A 100 -5.16 -8.49 -0.61
CA SER A 100 -3.76 -8.85 -0.85
C SER A 100 -2.87 -7.67 -1.18
N ASP A 101 -3.44 -6.64 -1.78
CA ASP A 101 -2.66 -5.59 -2.46
C ASP A 101 -2.57 -4.31 -1.61
N MET A 102 -3.14 -4.33 -0.41
CA MET A 102 -3.06 -3.25 0.55
C MET A 102 -1.67 -3.11 1.15
N ASN A 103 -0.98 -2.05 0.77
CA ASN A 103 0.35 -1.72 1.30
C ASN A 103 0.64 -0.22 1.22
N LEU A 104 1.65 0.22 1.96
CA LEU A 104 2.27 1.53 1.81
C LEU A 104 3.66 1.34 1.18
N LEU A 105 3.87 1.94 0.03
CA LEU A 105 5.19 2.16 -0.56
C LEU A 105 5.71 3.53 -0.15
N VAL A 106 6.95 3.57 0.33
CA VAL A 106 7.70 4.80 0.61
C VAL A 106 8.91 4.81 -0.29
N TRP A 107 9.11 5.91 -1.02
CA TRP A 107 10.22 6.09 -1.93
C TRP A 107 11.02 7.33 -1.55
N ASP A 108 12.25 7.14 -1.07
CA ASP A 108 13.19 8.22 -0.78
C ASP A 108 14.06 8.47 -2.01
N ALA A 109 13.87 9.63 -2.65
CA ALA A 109 14.68 10.12 -3.75
C ALA A 109 15.58 11.27 -3.25
N PRO A 110 16.90 11.01 -3.06
CA PRO A 110 17.82 12.03 -2.53
C PRO A 110 18.26 13.04 -3.60
N ASP A 111 18.10 12.68 -4.88
CA ASP A 111 18.44 13.46 -6.07
C ASP A 111 17.60 12.97 -7.28
N GLU A 112 17.90 13.46 -8.48
CA GLU A 112 17.22 13.07 -9.73
C GLU A 112 17.65 11.68 -10.27
N ILE A 113 18.59 11.00 -9.61
CA ILE A 113 19.16 9.74 -10.07
C ILE A 113 18.36 8.60 -9.44
N GLU A 114 17.49 7.97 -10.22
CA GLU A 114 16.60 6.89 -9.76
C GLU A 114 17.36 5.74 -9.05
N SER A 115 18.55 5.38 -9.55
CA SER A 115 19.37 4.32 -8.95
C SER A 115 19.96 4.70 -7.58
N HIS A 116 19.89 5.96 -7.18
CA HIS A 116 20.25 6.40 -5.83
C HIS A 116 19.09 6.28 -4.85
N ALA A 117 17.88 6.05 -5.33
CA ALA A 117 16.72 6.02 -4.45
C ALA A 117 16.58 4.70 -3.67
N HIS A 118 15.85 4.78 -2.55
CA HIS A 118 15.59 3.62 -1.70
C HIS A 118 14.09 3.48 -1.44
N LEU A 119 13.55 2.30 -1.74
CA LEU A 119 12.15 1.96 -1.61
C LEU A 119 11.92 1.12 -0.36
N LYS A 120 10.83 1.38 0.36
CA LYS A 120 10.37 0.58 1.49
C LYS A 120 8.89 0.29 1.36
N ILE A 121 8.49 -0.98 1.49
CA ILE A 121 7.09 -1.39 1.49
C ILE A 121 6.70 -1.86 2.88
N LEU A 122 5.52 -1.45 3.33
CA LEU A 122 4.89 -1.83 4.58
C LEU A 122 3.50 -2.45 4.30
N TYR A 123 3.30 -3.71 4.71
CA TYR A 123 1.98 -4.34 4.73
C TYR A 123 1.45 -4.36 6.16
N PHE A 124 0.23 -3.87 6.38
CA PHE A 124 -0.38 -3.74 7.71
C PHE A 124 -1.42 -4.83 7.94
N PHE A 125 -1.46 -5.41 9.14
CA PHE A 125 -2.40 -6.48 9.51
C PHE A 125 -3.01 -6.21 10.89
N PRO A 126 -4.32 -6.46 11.09
CA PRO A 126 -5.27 -7.03 10.12
C PRO A 126 -5.68 -6.01 9.04
N ARG A 127 -6.15 -6.52 7.91
CA ARG A 127 -6.47 -5.77 6.68
C ARG A 127 -7.98 -5.66 6.53
N THR A 128 -8.56 -4.86 7.43
CA THR A 128 -10.01 -4.83 7.63
C THR A 128 -10.74 -3.79 6.79
N VAL A 129 -10.01 -2.76 6.36
CA VAL A 129 -10.51 -1.65 5.53
C VAL A 129 -9.48 -1.33 4.45
N LEU A 130 -9.94 -0.77 3.34
CA LEU A 130 -9.08 -0.14 2.33
C LEU A 130 -8.42 1.11 2.94
N PRO A 131 -7.17 1.46 2.56
CA PRO A 131 -6.60 2.75 2.89
C PRO A 131 -7.55 3.86 2.46
N ALA A 132 -7.72 4.86 3.32
CA ALA A 132 -8.56 6.02 3.05
C ALA A 132 -7.80 7.29 3.42
N ILE A 133 -8.10 8.41 2.75
CA ILE A 133 -7.48 9.71 2.98
C ILE A 133 -8.53 10.81 2.96
N HIS A 134 -8.45 11.74 3.90
CA HIS A 134 -9.24 12.96 3.84
C HIS A 134 -8.42 14.15 4.34
N PHE A 135 -8.81 15.34 3.90
CA PHE A 135 -8.27 16.60 4.40
C PHE A 135 -9.14 17.14 5.54
N ASP A 136 -8.49 17.43 6.66
CA ASP A 136 -9.07 18.16 7.77
C ASP A 136 -8.69 19.64 7.66
N GLU A 137 -9.63 20.43 7.15
CA GLU A 137 -9.47 21.88 7.01
C GLU A 137 -9.17 22.59 8.34
N SER A 138 -9.74 22.09 9.46
CA SER A 138 -9.64 22.75 10.76
C SER A 138 -8.23 22.69 11.32
N ASN A 139 -7.53 21.59 11.05
CA ASN A 139 -6.17 21.34 11.53
C ASN A 139 -5.11 21.47 10.41
N SER A 140 -5.54 21.74 9.17
CA SER A 140 -4.69 21.76 7.98
C SER A 140 -3.85 20.48 7.88
N ALA A 141 -4.52 19.33 7.98
CA ALA A 141 -3.89 18.02 8.06
C ALA A 141 -4.49 17.04 7.06
N LEU A 142 -3.67 16.13 6.54
CA LEU A 142 -4.15 14.94 5.84
C LEU A 142 -4.21 13.78 6.81
N ILE A 143 -5.38 13.17 6.92
CA ILE A 143 -5.61 12.03 7.79
C ILE A 143 -5.75 10.80 6.92
N VAL A 144 -4.79 9.88 7.05
CA VAL A 144 -4.80 8.60 6.35
C VAL A 144 -5.21 7.50 7.32
N THR A 145 -6.27 6.77 6.98
CA THR A 145 -6.66 5.54 7.67
C THR A 145 -5.92 4.36 7.05
N LEU A 146 -5.16 3.63 7.87
CA LEU A 146 -4.46 2.40 7.46
C LEU A 146 -5.42 1.19 7.43
N PRO A 147 -5.03 0.07 6.80
CA PRO A 147 -5.85 -1.15 6.78
C PRO A 147 -6.26 -1.71 8.15
N THR A 148 -5.50 -1.37 9.19
CA THR A 148 -5.75 -1.69 10.60
C THR A 148 -6.81 -0.79 11.26
N LYS A 149 -7.36 0.20 10.52
CA LYS A 149 -8.21 1.30 11.00
C LYS A 149 -7.50 2.32 11.88
N GLU A 150 -6.18 2.23 11.98
CA GLU A 150 -5.40 3.22 12.70
C GLU A 150 -5.07 4.40 11.78
N GLU A 151 -5.01 5.59 12.35
CA GLU A 151 -4.78 6.81 11.58
C GLU A 151 -3.31 7.23 11.60
N VAL A 152 -2.91 7.90 10.54
CA VAL A 152 -1.66 8.64 10.41
C VAL A 152 -2.00 10.05 9.99
N ILE A 153 -1.50 11.03 10.74
CA ILE A 153 -1.77 12.43 10.50
C ILE A 153 -0.52 13.04 9.88
N PHE A 154 -0.68 13.61 8.69
CA PHE A 154 0.35 14.33 7.95
C PHE A 154 0.03 15.83 7.93
N ASP A 155 1.07 16.64 7.96
CA ASP A 155 0.94 18.08 7.73
C ASP A 155 0.52 18.34 6.27
N ALA A 156 -0.54 19.12 6.06
CA ALA A 156 -1.09 19.29 4.71
C ALA A 156 -0.28 20.24 3.82
N LYS A 157 0.83 20.81 4.28
CA LYS A 157 1.72 21.63 3.45
C LYS A 157 3.01 20.89 3.12
N THR A 158 3.62 20.30 4.13
CA THR A 158 4.95 19.66 4.05
C THR A 158 4.86 18.16 3.80
N ARG A 159 3.69 17.54 4.05
CA ARG A 159 3.49 16.08 4.05
C ARG A 159 4.39 15.34 5.04
N GLU A 160 4.89 16.03 6.07
CA GLU A 160 5.60 15.40 7.18
C GLU A 160 4.62 14.63 8.07
N VAL A 161 4.99 13.44 8.54
CA VAL A 161 4.20 12.69 9.53
C VAL A 161 4.23 13.46 10.85
N MET A 162 3.06 13.93 11.29
CA MET A 162 2.89 14.66 12.56
C MET A 162 2.65 13.71 13.73
N SER A 163 1.80 12.70 13.54
CA SER A 163 1.42 11.74 14.59
C SER A 163 0.67 10.52 14.04
N GLY A 164 0.32 9.59 14.94
CA GLY A 164 -0.50 8.41 14.62
C GLY A 164 0.27 7.10 14.63
N ALA A 165 -0.13 6.16 13.78
CA ALA A 165 0.42 4.81 13.72
C ALA A 165 1.78 4.72 13.01
N LEU A 166 2.21 5.79 12.32
CA LEU A 166 3.54 5.89 11.73
C LEU A 166 4.33 6.99 12.43
N THR A 167 5.64 6.78 12.46
CA THR A 167 6.62 7.81 12.80
C THR A 167 7.64 7.91 11.68
N GLU A 168 8.18 9.11 11.52
CA GLU A 168 9.06 9.46 10.43
C GLU A 168 10.36 10.06 10.95
N GLY A 169 11.46 9.72 10.29
CA GLY A 169 12.74 10.36 10.48
C GLY A 169 13.32 10.91 9.19
N ILE A 170 14.40 11.66 9.35
CA ILE A 170 15.09 12.39 8.28
C ILE A 170 15.52 11.44 7.15
N LEU A 171 15.29 11.83 5.90
CA LEU A 171 15.87 11.21 4.71
C LEU A 171 17.40 11.35 4.77
N LYS A 172 18.10 10.22 4.69
CA LYS A 172 19.56 10.15 4.78
C LYS A 172 20.13 9.57 3.51
N GLN A 173 21.36 9.94 3.21
CA GLN A 173 22.14 9.36 2.12
C GLN A 173 23.50 8.91 2.62
N THR A 174 24.06 7.92 1.92
CA THR A 174 25.44 7.47 2.06
C THR A 174 26.41 8.52 1.51
N SER A 175 27.71 8.32 1.71
CA SER A 175 28.74 9.21 1.15
C SER A 175 28.78 9.21 -0.38
N SER A 176 28.20 8.20 -1.04
CA SER A 176 28.09 8.11 -2.50
C SER A 176 26.80 8.75 -3.05
N GLY A 177 25.95 9.35 -2.21
CA GLY A 177 24.69 9.98 -2.63
C GLY A 177 23.48 9.04 -2.67
N THR A 178 23.68 7.72 -2.53
CA THR A 178 22.58 6.76 -2.45
C THR A 178 21.80 6.92 -1.16
N ALA A 179 20.47 6.97 -1.23
CA ALA A 179 19.58 6.99 -0.09
C ALA A 179 19.81 5.77 0.82
N VAL A 180 19.69 6.01 2.12
CA VAL A 180 19.52 4.97 3.13
C VAL A 180 18.03 4.64 3.23
N ALA A 181 17.71 3.42 3.67
CA ALA A 181 16.34 2.93 3.80
C ALA A 181 15.42 3.98 4.45
N PRO A 182 14.23 4.25 3.86
CA PRO A 182 13.29 5.20 4.41
C PRO A 182 13.03 4.96 5.90
N ASN A 183 13.26 5.99 6.71
CA ASN A 183 13.11 5.92 8.17
C ASN A 183 11.64 6.13 8.56
N ILE A 184 10.79 5.24 8.08
CA ILE A 184 9.37 5.14 8.46
C ILE A 184 9.20 3.94 9.39
N GLN A 185 8.64 4.16 10.56
CA GLN A 185 8.45 3.11 11.57
C GLN A 185 6.98 3.04 11.98
N TYR A 186 6.42 1.84 11.97
CA TYR A 186 5.08 1.59 12.45
C TYR A 186 5.07 1.44 13.98
N ALA A 187 4.33 2.33 14.64
CA ALA A 187 4.14 2.41 16.09
C ALA A 187 2.75 1.95 16.55
N GLY A 188 1.91 1.52 15.60
CA GLY A 188 0.57 0.99 15.84
C GLY A 188 0.55 -0.33 16.62
N SER A 189 -0.67 -0.78 16.86
CA SER A 189 -1.03 -1.96 17.65
C SER A 189 -1.07 -3.26 16.84
N GLY A 190 -1.21 -3.17 15.52
CA GLY A 190 -1.25 -4.30 14.61
C GLY A 190 0.10 -4.92 14.35
N VAL A 191 0.17 -5.69 13.27
CA VAL A 191 1.39 -6.30 12.75
C VAL A 191 1.77 -5.61 11.44
N VAL A 192 3.06 -5.35 11.27
CA VAL A 192 3.61 -4.86 10.00
C VAL A 192 4.60 -5.85 9.42
N VAL A 193 4.54 -6.05 8.10
CA VAL A 193 5.59 -6.70 7.32
C VAL A 193 6.35 -5.61 6.57
N GLU A 194 7.66 -5.53 6.75
CA GLU A 194 8.51 -4.54 6.07
C GLU A 194 9.54 -5.23 5.17
N ALA A 195 9.71 -4.66 3.99
CA ALA A 195 10.78 -4.99 3.04
C ALA A 195 11.33 -3.69 2.43
N ASP A 196 12.63 -3.62 2.17
CA ASP A 196 13.26 -2.47 1.54
C ASP A 196 14.35 -2.85 0.54
N ALA A 197 14.63 -1.96 -0.41
CA ALA A 197 15.65 -2.14 -1.44
C ALA A 197 16.09 -0.81 -2.07
N VAL A 198 17.37 -0.74 -2.44
CA VAL A 198 17.94 0.34 -3.24
C VAL A 198 17.68 0.09 -4.73
N ALA A 199 17.33 1.15 -5.45
CA ALA A 199 17.18 1.21 -6.91
C ALA A 199 16.15 0.24 -7.53
N ASN A 200 15.45 -0.55 -6.72
CA ASN A 200 14.63 -1.67 -7.18
C ASN A 200 13.46 -1.89 -6.23
N TRP A 201 12.49 -2.66 -6.69
CA TRP A 201 11.38 -3.11 -5.87
C TRP A 201 11.86 -4.00 -4.71
N PRO A 202 11.38 -3.77 -3.47
CA PRO A 202 11.74 -4.60 -2.32
C PRO A 202 11.27 -6.05 -2.40
N VAL A 203 10.20 -6.27 -3.17
CA VAL A 203 9.51 -7.56 -3.35
C VAL A 203 9.43 -7.84 -4.86
N GLY A 204 9.31 -9.10 -5.30
CA GLY A 204 9.04 -9.43 -6.72
C GLY A 204 10.13 -10.13 -7.49
N PHE A 205 10.18 -9.94 -8.81
CA PHE A 205 11.21 -10.54 -9.66
C PHE A 205 12.62 -10.24 -9.13
N ASP A 206 12.87 -9.00 -8.70
CA ASP A 206 14.15 -8.58 -8.11
C ASP A 206 14.25 -8.84 -6.59
N GLY A 207 13.10 -8.96 -5.91
CA GLY A 207 13.01 -9.20 -4.46
C GLY A 207 12.99 -10.67 -4.04
N ALA A 208 12.53 -11.57 -4.91
CA ALA A 208 12.46 -13.02 -4.72
C ALA A 208 13.75 -13.72 -5.19
N ASN A 209 14.42 -13.15 -6.19
CA ASN A 209 15.73 -13.63 -6.67
C ASN A 209 16.90 -13.19 -5.77
N ALA A 210 16.77 -12.04 -5.10
CA ALA A 210 17.69 -11.68 -4.04
C ALA A 210 17.23 -12.38 -2.76
N GLY A 211 18.13 -13.01 -1.99
CA GLY A 211 17.83 -13.59 -0.67
C GLY A 211 17.45 -12.55 0.40
N LYS A 212 16.60 -11.57 0.07
CA LYS A 212 16.21 -10.45 0.92
C LYS A 212 15.39 -10.99 2.08
N THR A 213 15.77 -10.51 3.25
CA THR A 213 15.08 -10.79 4.49
C THR A 213 13.97 -9.76 4.66
N VAL A 214 12.80 -10.22 5.06
CA VAL A 214 11.65 -9.38 5.39
C VAL A 214 11.44 -9.45 6.89
N SER A 215 11.00 -8.34 7.48
CA SER A 215 10.80 -8.25 8.92
C SER A 215 9.31 -8.18 9.23
N ILE A 216 8.85 -9.05 10.14
CA ILE A 216 7.51 -9.03 10.71
C ILE A 216 7.61 -8.49 12.13
N LYS A 217 6.89 -7.40 12.40
CA LYS A 217 6.96 -6.68 13.68
C LYS A 217 5.58 -6.57 14.30
N LYS A 218 5.53 -6.74 15.62
CA LYS A 218 4.37 -6.42 16.48
C LYS A 218 4.89 -5.68 17.70
N LYS A 219 4.18 -4.66 18.15
CA LYS A 219 4.55 -3.90 19.35
C LYS A 219 4.75 -4.83 20.55
N GLY A 220 5.88 -4.68 21.24
CA GLY A 220 6.24 -5.50 22.41
C GLY A 220 6.69 -6.94 22.09
N GLN A 221 6.79 -7.32 20.81
CA GLN A 221 7.30 -8.62 20.39
C GLN A 221 8.69 -8.49 19.76
N LYS A 222 9.46 -9.58 19.80
CA LYS A 222 10.75 -9.65 19.10
C LYS A 222 10.50 -9.59 17.59
N VAL A 223 11.30 -8.78 16.88
CA VAL A 223 11.28 -8.72 15.41
C VAL A 223 11.55 -10.10 14.84
N CYS A 224 10.66 -10.57 13.97
CA CYS A 224 10.74 -11.85 13.30
C CYS A 224 11.24 -11.65 11.86
N ASN A 225 12.47 -12.10 11.58
CA ASN A 225 13.08 -11.99 10.27
C ASN A 225 12.96 -13.30 9.52
N ILE A 226 12.47 -13.26 8.29
CA ILE A 226 12.28 -14.44 7.43
C ILE A 226 12.72 -14.15 5.98
N PRO A 227 13.04 -15.18 5.19
CA PRO A 227 13.24 -15.03 3.74
C PRO A 227 11.98 -14.49 3.06
N GLY A 228 12.12 -13.47 2.20
CA GLY A 228 10.98 -12.88 1.48
C GLY A 228 10.18 -13.89 0.64
N LYS A 229 10.85 -14.89 0.05
CA LYS A 229 10.22 -15.99 -0.70
C LYS A 229 9.24 -16.85 0.13
N GLU A 230 9.30 -16.78 1.47
CA GLU A 230 8.31 -17.44 2.32
C GLU A 230 6.96 -16.70 2.30
N LEU A 231 6.94 -15.39 2.01
CA LEU A 231 5.74 -14.54 2.01
C LEU A 231 5.27 -14.12 0.63
N PHE A 232 6.20 -13.80 -0.27
CA PHE A 232 5.89 -13.24 -1.58
C PHE A 232 6.00 -14.30 -2.66
N TYR A 233 5.14 -14.20 -3.67
CA TYR A 233 5.29 -14.97 -4.90
C TYR A 233 5.21 -14.04 -6.11
N THR A 234 5.88 -14.46 -7.16
CA THR A 234 5.90 -13.78 -8.45
C THR A 234 5.09 -14.59 -9.45
N ASP A 235 4.19 -13.94 -10.18
CA ASP A 235 3.44 -14.55 -11.28
C ASP A 235 3.99 -14.09 -12.63
N ASP A 236 4.83 -14.91 -13.24
CA ASP A 236 5.46 -14.63 -14.54
C ASP A 236 4.42 -14.42 -15.65
N ASN A 237 3.25 -15.08 -15.56
CA ASN A 237 2.19 -14.95 -16.55
C ASN A 237 1.45 -13.61 -16.44
N LYS A 238 1.66 -12.86 -15.35
CA LYS A 238 1.09 -11.54 -15.14
C LYS A 238 2.13 -10.43 -15.29
N GLY A 239 3.26 -10.71 -15.93
CA GLY A 239 4.33 -9.73 -16.11
C GLY A 239 5.28 -9.63 -14.91
N GLY A 240 5.35 -10.66 -14.07
CA GLY A 240 6.29 -10.70 -12.94
C GLY A 240 5.82 -9.94 -11.71
N ASN A 241 4.51 -9.70 -11.60
CA ASN A 241 3.92 -9.01 -10.46
C ASN A 241 4.11 -9.78 -9.17
N VAL A 242 4.14 -9.02 -8.08
CA VAL A 242 4.40 -9.54 -6.74
C VAL A 242 3.15 -9.49 -5.94
N PHE A 243 2.80 -10.64 -5.41
CA PHE A 243 1.63 -10.76 -4.55
C PHE A 243 2.06 -11.40 -3.24
N LEU A 244 1.33 -11.11 -2.17
CA LEU A 244 1.33 -12.00 -1.01
C LEU A 244 1.00 -13.41 -1.50
N ASN A 245 1.74 -14.42 -1.03
CA ASN A 245 1.52 -15.82 -1.36
C ASN A 245 0.02 -16.13 -1.28
N LYS A 246 -0.54 -16.81 -2.29
CA LYS A 246 -1.97 -17.14 -2.30
C LYS A 246 -2.44 -17.84 -1.01
N LYS A 247 -1.52 -18.52 -0.32
CA LYS A 247 -1.76 -19.16 0.99
C LYS A 247 -2.04 -18.19 2.13
N TYR A 248 -1.69 -16.91 2.01
CA TYR A 248 -1.79 -15.89 3.08
C TYR A 248 -2.62 -14.68 2.67
N ILE A 249 -3.43 -14.82 1.61
CA ILE A 249 -4.30 -13.75 1.14
C ILE A 249 -5.25 -13.27 2.25
N THR A 250 -5.79 -14.19 3.06
CA THR A 250 -6.68 -13.84 4.17
C THR A 250 -5.90 -13.61 5.46
N ASP A 251 -6.44 -12.74 6.32
CA ASP A 251 -5.81 -12.46 7.62
C ASP A 251 -5.76 -13.69 8.52
N ALA A 252 -6.77 -14.56 8.48
CA ALA A 252 -6.76 -15.81 9.23
C ALA A 252 -5.64 -16.75 8.77
N ALA A 253 -5.40 -16.85 7.47
CA ALA A 253 -4.33 -17.70 6.95
C ALA A 253 -2.94 -17.12 7.24
N PHE A 254 -2.80 -15.79 7.14
CA PHE A 254 -1.58 -15.10 7.54
C PHE A 254 -1.31 -15.23 9.05
N ASP A 255 -2.32 -15.14 9.90
CA ASP A 255 -2.20 -15.32 11.35
C ASP A 255 -1.64 -16.70 11.72
N VAL A 256 -2.14 -17.76 11.08
CA VAL A 256 -1.61 -19.13 11.27
C VAL A 256 -0.13 -19.20 10.91
N PHE A 257 0.27 -18.55 9.82
CA PHE A 257 1.67 -18.47 9.41
C PHE A 257 2.52 -17.72 10.46
N VAL A 258 2.10 -16.53 10.89
CA VAL A 258 2.84 -15.70 11.85
C VAL A 258 2.94 -16.39 13.21
N LYS A 259 1.88 -17.03 13.70
CA LYS A 259 1.92 -17.81 14.94
C LYS A 259 2.96 -18.92 14.88
N LYS A 260 2.97 -19.67 13.79
CA LYS A 260 3.92 -20.78 13.59
C LYS A 260 5.36 -20.28 13.43
N ARG A 261 5.56 -19.19 12.70
CA ARG A 261 6.89 -18.73 12.27
C ARG A 261 7.56 -17.79 13.27
N CYS A 262 6.76 -16.92 13.89
CA CYS A 262 7.20 -15.80 14.71
C CYS A 262 6.76 -15.90 16.18
N GLY A 263 5.85 -16.82 16.51
CA GLY A 263 5.43 -17.08 17.90
C GLY A 263 4.45 -16.05 18.47
N PHE A 264 3.86 -15.19 17.64
CA PHE A 264 2.82 -14.25 18.04
C PHE A 264 1.65 -14.23 17.05
N SER A 265 0.51 -13.69 17.50
CA SER A 265 -0.73 -13.54 16.74
C SER A 265 -0.80 -12.17 16.06
N ILE A 266 -1.50 -12.06 14.92
CA ILE A 266 -1.83 -10.74 14.33
C ILE A 266 -2.97 -10.05 15.08
N PHE A 267 -3.83 -10.84 15.73
CA PHE A 267 -4.85 -10.38 16.69
C PHE A 267 -4.25 -10.21 18.09
#